data_AF-A0A126V3F0-F1
#
_entry.id   AF-A0A126V3F0-F1
#
_cell.length_a   1.000
_cell.length_b   1.000
_cell.length_c   1.000
_cell.angle_alpha   90.00
_cell.angle_beta   90.00
_cell.angle_gamma   90.00
#
_symmetry.space_group_name_H-M   'P 1'
#
loop_
_entity.id
_entity.type
_entity.pdbx_description
1 polymer ?
#
loop_
_entity_poly.entity_id
_entity_poly.type
_entity_poly.pdbx_seq_one_letter_code
_entity_poly.pdbx_strand_id
1 'polypeptide(L)'
;MTGRHPVRSGTYSVLPPPGGQDGMVPWEYTIAELLSDSDYATALYGKWHLGNVQGRLPNDQGFDEWWGIPNSWDQSGFTSYPMYDLMAKEILAKEGKTELLNVPPHVLEGKKGEESKPAMDLDMKVRPVIDADYLIPKTVAFIKKQAAEDKPFFVYLGYSEMPPRSSVIRPSSARRLSAAGCIPTVSPRWTIVSVRCLMASKKLASKTTPSLF
;
A
#
# COMPACT_ATOMS: atom_id res chain seq x y z
N MET A 1 -7.49 9.03 -5.82
CA MET A 1 -6.29 9.70 -6.36
C MET A 1 -6.61 10.97 -7.16
N THR A 2 -7.52 10.93 -8.13
CA THR A 2 -7.72 12.04 -9.10
C THR A 2 -8.90 12.97 -8.78
N GLY A 3 -9.75 12.63 -7.81
CA GLY A 3 -10.99 13.37 -7.53
C GLY A 3 -12.05 13.30 -8.65
N ARG A 4 -11.86 12.43 -9.66
CA ARG A 4 -12.74 12.28 -10.82
C ARG A 4 -13.48 10.95 -10.81
N HIS A 5 -14.61 10.89 -11.51
CA HIS A 5 -15.34 9.64 -11.66
C HIS A 5 -14.51 8.60 -12.41
N PRO A 6 -14.56 7.30 -12.02
CA PRO A 6 -13.78 6.22 -12.63
C PRO A 6 -13.89 6.10 -14.15
N VAL A 7 -15.07 6.41 -14.70
CA VAL A 7 -15.32 6.44 -16.16
C VAL A 7 -14.44 7.46 -16.90
N ARG A 8 -13.96 8.50 -16.20
CA ARG A 8 -13.12 9.55 -16.77
C ARG A 8 -11.62 9.27 -16.60
N SER A 9 -11.23 8.53 -15.56
CA SER A 9 -9.82 8.18 -15.27
C SER A 9 -9.36 6.87 -15.93
N GLY A 10 -10.24 6.21 -16.69
CA GLY A 10 -9.95 4.95 -17.37
C GLY A 10 -9.97 3.72 -16.46
N THR A 11 -10.44 3.85 -15.22
CA THR A 11 -10.49 2.76 -14.23
C THR A 11 -11.89 2.13 -14.21
N TYR A 12 -12.30 1.52 -15.31
CA TYR A 12 -13.66 1.00 -15.51
C TYR A 12 -13.86 -0.45 -15.03
N SER A 13 -12.81 -1.26 -15.03
CA SER A 13 -12.86 -2.65 -14.59
C SER A 13 -11.58 -3.02 -13.86
N VAL A 14 -11.66 -3.99 -12.94
CA VAL A 14 -10.48 -4.67 -12.42
C VAL A 14 -10.18 -5.80 -13.39
N LEU A 15 -9.07 -5.71 -14.13
CA LEU A 15 -8.64 -6.80 -14.97
C LEU A 15 -8.16 -7.95 -14.07
N PRO A 16 -8.71 -9.17 -14.26
CA PRO A 16 -8.23 -10.32 -13.52
C PRO A 16 -6.77 -10.57 -13.91
N PRO A 17 -5.90 -10.90 -12.93
CA PRO A 17 -4.60 -11.47 -13.24
C PRO A 17 -4.84 -12.68 -14.14
N PRO A 18 -4.21 -12.76 -15.33
CA PRO A 18 -2.91 -12.16 -15.63
C PRO A 18 -2.87 -11.22 -16.85
N GLY A 19 -3.95 -10.52 -17.21
CA GLY A 19 -4.05 -9.87 -18.52
C GLY A 19 -4.34 -8.37 -18.51
N GLY A 20 -3.42 -7.57 -19.09
CA GLY A 20 -3.69 -6.26 -19.69
C GLY A 20 -2.94 -5.07 -19.07
N GLN A 21 -2.76 -4.00 -19.86
CA GLN A 21 -2.37 -2.66 -19.38
C GLN A 21 -3.56 -2.05 -18.60
N ASP A 22 -3.80 -2.56 -17.41
CA ASP A 22 -4.86 -2.04 -16.54
C ASP A 22 -4.38 -0.81 -15.77
N GLY A 23 -5.35 -0.07 -15.24
CA GLY A 23 -5.12 0.99 -14.28
C GLY A 23 -5.42 2.37 -14.82
N MET A 24 -5.14 3.34 -13.97
CA MET A 24 -5.34 4.74 -14.24
C MET A 24 -4.51 5.18 -15.45
N VAL A 25 -5.11 5.99 -16.31
CA VAL A 25 -4.40 6.51 -17.48
C VAL A 25 -3.22 7.40 -17.03
N PRO A 26 -2.04 7.32 -17.67
CA PRO A 26 -0.83 7.98 -17.15
C PRO A 26 -0.90 9.50 -17.07
N TRP A 27 -1.78 10.15 -17.84
CA TRP A 27 -1.92 11.61 -17.88
C TRP A 27 -2.89 12.18 -16.85
N GLU A 28 -3.53 11.33 -16.03
CA GLU A 28 -4.39 11.82 -14.96
C GLU A 28 -3.54 12.44 -13.85
N TYR A 29 -3.95 13.62 -13.40
CA TYR A 29 -3.21 14.36 -12.39
C TYR A 29 -3.66 13.93 -10.98
N THR A 30 -2.73 13.44 -10.17
CA THR A 30 -3.05 12.86 -8.87
C THR A 30 -2.88 13.85 -7.72
N ILE A 31 -3.49 13.53 -6.57
CA ILE A 31 -3.24 14.30 -5.34
C ILE A 31 -1.77 14.29 -4.91
N ALA A 32 -1.00 13.24 -5.24
CA ALA A 32 0.42 13.20 -4.91
C ALA A 32 1.20 14.23 -5.76
N GLU A 33 0.87 14.35 -7.04
CA GLU A 33 1.46 15.37 -7.91
C GLU A 33 1.07 16.78 -7.47
N LEU A 34 -0.21 17.01 -7.16
CA LEU A 34 -0.70 18.30 -6.64
C LEU A 34 0.04 18.74 -5.38
N LEU A 35 0.28 17.81 -4.46
CA LEU A 35 0.98 18.08 -3.21
C LEU A 35 2.48 18.22 -3.41
N SER A 36 3.07 17.42 -4.33
CA SER A 36 4.47 17.55 -4.73
C SER A 36 4.75 18.93 -5.33
N ASP A 37 3.83 19.50 -6.11
CA ASP A 37 3.94 20.85 -6.68
C ASP A 37 3.87 21.95 -5.60
N SER A 38 3.36 21.61 -4.42
CA SER A 38 3.32 22.47 -3.23
C SER A 38 4.42 22.15 -2.21
N ASP A 39 5.51 21.51 -2.66
CA ASP A 39 6.68 21.12 -1.85
C ASP A 39 6.42 20.10 -0.73
N TYR A 40 5.31 19.35 -0.79
CA TYR A 40 5.07 18.24 0.15
C TYR A 40 5.96 17.05 -0.19
N ALA A 41 6.52 16.41 0.83
CA ALA A 41 7.05 15.07 0.70
C ALA A 41 5.91 14.06 0.61
N THR A 42 5.91 13.19 -0.39
CA THR A 42 4.82 12.24 -0.65
C THR A 42 5.27 10.80 -0.52
N ALA A 43 4.51 9.98 0.20
CA ALA A 43 4.79 8.55 0.32
C ALA A 43 3.53 7.69 0.20
N LEU A 44 3.68 6.51 -0.40
CA LEU A 44 2.65 5.48 -0.42
C LEU A 44 3.13 4.20 0.25
N TYR A 45 2.42 3.76 1.28
CA TYR A 45 2.67 2.51 1.97
C TYR A 45 1.45 1.59 1.87
N GLY A 46 1.58 0.47 1.16
CA GLY A 46 0.55 -0.57 1.06
C GLY A 46 -0.11 -0.69 -0.32
N LYS A 47 -1.44 -0.79 -0.36
CA LYS A 47 -2.16 -1.11 -1.61
C LYS A 47 -2.24 0.07 -2.59
N TRP A 48 -1.86 -0.16 -3.84
CA TRP A 48 -2.05 0.79 -4.96
C TRP A 48 -3.32 0.53 -5.77
N HIS A 49 -3.36 -0.57 -6.54
CA HIS A 49 -4.52 -1.03 -7.30
C HIS A 49 -5.04 -0.07 -8.38
N LEU A 50 -4.13 0.73 -8.96
CA LEU A 50 -4.42 1.63 -10.08
C LEU A 50 -3.47 1.41 -11.26
N GLY A 51 -2.88 0.23 -11.34
CA GLY A 51 -1.92 -0.13 -12.38
C GLY A 51 -0.80 -0.98 -11.82
N ASN A 52 -0.25 -1.83 -12.67
CA ASN A 52 0.67 -2.88 -12.24
C ASN A 52 1.90 -3.00 -13.17
N VAL A 53 2.05 -2.04 -14.07
CA VAL A 53 3.14 -1.87 -15.03
C VAL A 53 3.86 -0.55 -14.78
N GLN A 54 5.16 -0.49 -15.09
CA GLN A 54 5.93 0.76 -15.06
C GLN A 54 5.23 1.84 -15.90
N GLY A 55 5.25 3.09 -15.44
CA GLY A 55 4.48 4.22 -15.96
C GLY A 55 3.08 4.38 -15.34
N ARG A 56 2.60 3.38 -14.59
CA ARG A 56 1.32 3.42 -13.85
C ARG A 56 1.46 3.04 -12.38
N LEU A 57 2.70 2.91 -11.89
CA LEU A 57 3.00 2.65 -10.50
C LEU A 57 3.02 3.97 -9.70
N PRO A 58 2.96 3.93 -8.36
CA PRO A 58 2.90 5.14 -7.54
C PRO A 58 4.04 6.12 -7.76
N ASN A 59 5.27 5.61 -7.94
CA ASN A 59 6.47 6.41 -8.25
C ASN A 59 6.35 7.20 -9.57
N ASP A 60 5.57 6.70 -10.53
CA ASP A 60 5.29 7.36 -11.81
C ASP A 60 4.07 8.30 -11.73
N GLN A 61 3.36 8.30 -10.60
CA GLN A 61 2.09 8.98 -10.37
C GLN A 61 2.20 10.03 -9.25
N GLY A 62 3.42 10.54 -9.05
CA GLY A 62 3.72 11.68 -8.17
C GLY A 62 4.26 11.34 -6.78
N PHE A 63 4.28 10.07 -6.37
CA PHE A 63 4.83 9.70 -5.06
C PHE A 63 6.36 9.67 -5.05
N ASP A 64 6.99 10.33 -4.08
CA ASP A 64 8.45 10.37 -3.95
C ASP A 64 9.03 9.00 -3.56
N GLU A 65 8.34 8.29 -2.67
CA GLU A 65 8.67 6.93 -2.27
C GLU A 65 7.41 6.07 -2.14
N TRP A 66 7.51 4.79 -2.50
CA TRP A 66 6.45 3.85 -2.21
C TRP A 66 6.97 2.48 -1.85
N TRP A 67 6.19 1.78 -1.02
CA TRP A 67 6.44 0.39 -0.68
C TRP A 67 5.10 -0.32 -0.47
N GLY A 68 4.84 -1.37 -1.22
CA GLY A 68 3.54 -2.03 -1.15
C GLY A 68 3.22 -2.89 -2.36
N ILE A 69 1.93 -3.18 -2.55
CA ILE A 69 1.49 -4.06 -3.64
C ILE A 69 0.80 -3.23 -4.74
N PRO A 70 1.10 -3.50 -6.02
CA PRO A 70 0.42 -2.84 -7.12
C PRO A 70 -1.02 -3.32 -7.29
N ASN A 71 -1.35 -4.53 -6.84
CA ASN A 71 -2.66 -5.15 -6.99
C ASN A 71 -3.42 -5.31 -5.65
N SER A 72 -4.06 -6.46 -5.43
CA SER A 72 -4.86 -6.75 -4.23
C SER A 72 -4.19 -7.79 -3.33
N TRP A 73 -4.43 -7.70 -2.03
CA TRP A 73 -3.78 -8.52 -1.00
C TRP A 73 -4.16 -10.00 -1.05
N ASP A 74 -5.28 -10.35 -1.71
CA ASP A 74 -5.70 -11.73 -1.97
C ASP A 74 -4.72 -12.51 -2.86
N GLN A 75 -3.87 -11.81 -3.63
CA GLN A 75 -2.82 -12.43 -4.43
C GLN A 75 -1.78 -13.19 -3.59
N SER A 76 -1.68 -12.91 -2.28
CA SER A 76 -0.90 -13.72 -1.32
C SER A 76 -1.24 -15.21 -1.34
N GLY A 77 -2.49 -15.56 -1.67
CA GLY A 77 -2.94 -16.94 -1.77
C GLY A 77 -2.68 -17.57 -3.14
N PHE A 78 -2.23 -16.81 -4.13
CA PHE A 78 -2.14 -17.29 -5.50
C PHE A 78 -1.12 -18.40 -5.68
N THR A 79 0.03 -18.25 -5.03
CA THR A 79 1.10 -19.27 -4.98
C THR A 79 0.67 -20.57 -4.30
N SER A 80 -0.46 -20.59 -3.58
CA SER A 80 -1.01 -21.82 -2.98
C SER A 80 -1.93 -22.61 -3.92
N TYR A 81 -2.36 -22.04 -5.05
CA TYR A 81 -3.21 -22.76 -6.00
C TYR A 81 -2.37 -23.68 -6.90
N PRO A 82 -2.73 -24.98 -7.02
CA PRO A 82 -1.96 -25.95 -7.81
C PRO A 82 -1.77 -25.59 -9.29
N MET A 83 -2.69 -24.80 -9.87
CA MET A 83 -2.62 -24.37 -11.27
C MET A 83 -1.87 -23.05 -11.47
N TYR A 84 -1.46 -22.36 -10.39
CA TYR A 84 -0.85 -21.03 -10.50
C TYR A 84 0.51 -21.10 -11.22
N ASP A 85 1.34 -22.09 -10.96
CA ASP A 85 2.63 -22.24 -11.62
C ASP A 85 2.50 -22.47 -13.14
N LEU A 86 1.46 -23.19 -13.56
CA LEU A 86 1.18 -23.43 -14.97
C LEU A 86 0.67 -22.15 -15.64
N MET A 87 -0.23 -21.43 -14.97
CA MET A 87 -0.73 -20.13 -15.43
C MET A 87 0.42 -19.12 -15.54
N ALA A 88 1.24 -18.97 -14.49
CA ALA A 88 2.42 -18.11 -14.43
C ALA A 88 3.35 -18.35 -15.62
N LYS A 89 3.71 -19.61 -15.89
CA LYS A 89 4.56 -19.99 -17.02
C LYS A 89 3.93 -19.66 -18.37
N GLU A 90 2.63 -19.88 -18.55
CA GLU A 90 1.94 -19.58 -19.80
C GLU A 90 1.91 -18.06 -20.09
N ILE A 91 1.76 -17.23 -19.06
CA ILE A 91 1.76 -15.77 -19.18
C ILE A 91 3.16 -15.26 -19.53
N LEU A 92 4.16 -15.73 -18.79
CA LEU A 92 5.57 -15.39 -19.05
C LEU A 92 5.95 -15.75 -20.49
N ALA A 93 5.50 -16.93 -20.98
CA ALA A 93 5.67 -17.34 -22.35
C ALA A 93 4.91 -16.46 -23.37
N LYS A 94 3.66 -16.06 -23.07
CA LYS A 94 2.85 -15.18 -23.94
C LYS A 94 3.40 -13.77 -24.04
N GLU A 95 3.91 -13.21 -22.95
CA GLU A 95 4.52 -11.87 -22.94
C GLU A 95 6.00 -11.88 -23.37
N GLY A 96 6.59 -13.07 -23.60
CA GLY A 96 8.00 -13.21 -23.97
C GLY A 96 8.96 -12.72 -22.89
N LYS A 97 8.52 -12.71 -21.62
CA LYS A 97 9.27 -12.18 -20.48
C LYS A 97 9.54 -13.29 -19.48
N THR A 98 10.75 -13.31 -18.93
CA THR A 98 11.15 -14.30 -17.93
C THR A 98 10.56 -13.99 -16.55
N GLU A 99 10.28 -12.71 -16.27
CA GLU A 99 9.68 -12.24 -15.02
C GLU A 99 8.71 -11.08 -15.29
N LEU A 100 7.63 -11.02 -14.52
CA LEU A 100 6.74 -9.86 -14.46
C LEU A 100 6.76 -9.33 -13.03
N LEU A 101 6.59 -8.01 -12.89
CA LEU A 101 6.52 -7.35 -11.57
C LEU A 101 5.54 -8.02 -10.60
N ASN A 102 4.51 -8.70 -11.11
CA ASN A 102 3.44 -9.33 -10.33
C ASN A 102 3.35 -10.85 -10.48
N VAL A 103 4.34 -11.48 -11.13
CA VAL A 103 4.37 -12.94 -11.29
C VAL A 103 5.76 -13.46 -10.90
N PRO A 104 5.90 -14.14 -9.73
CA PRO A 104 4.88 -14.31 -8.67
C PRO A 104 4.50 -12.97 -7.99
N PRO A 105 3.48 -12.92 -7.12
CA PRO A 105 3.06 -11.68 -6.48
C PRO A 105 4.17 -11.18 -5.55
N HIS A 106 4.69 -9.98 -5.79
CA HIS A 106 5.69 -9.34 -4.95
C HIS A 106 5.14 -8.06 -4.32
N VAL A 107 5.70 -7.73 -3.17
CA VAL A 107 5.70 -6.36 -2.67
C VAL A 107 6.81 -5.61 -3.38
N LEU A 108 6.47 -4.46 -3.93
CA LEU A 108 7.36 -3.60 -4.69
C LEU A 108 7.82 -2.42 -3.84
N GLU A 109 9.01 -1.93 -4.15
CA GLU A 109 9.55 -0.67 -3.66
C GLU A 109 9.94 0.19 -4.86
N GLY A 110 9.70 1.49 -4.78
CA GLY A 110 10.13 2.42 -5.82
C GLY A 110 10.28 3.83 -5.30
N LYS A 111 11.04 4.61 -6.06
CA LYS A 111 11.27 6.03 -5.83
C LYS A 111 10.96 6.79 -7.11
N LYS A 112 10.55 8.05 -6.97
CA LYS A 112 10.25 8.92 -8.11
C LYS A 112 11.45 9.00 -9.05
N GLY A 113 11.21 8.69 -10.33
CA GLY A 113 12.24 8.67 -11.38
C GLY A 113 13.09 7.39 -11.47
N GLU A 114 12.88 6.43 -10.56
CA GLU A 114 13.49 5.10 -10.64
C GLU A 114 12.43 4.03 -10.97
N GLU A 115 12.83 2.99 -11.70
CA GLU A 115 11.95 1.83 -11.91
C GLU A 115 11.70 1.10 -10.59
N SER A 116 10.43 0.74 -10.36
CA SER A 116 10.05 -0.02 -9.16
C SER A 116 10.59 -1.44 -9.22
N LYS A 117 11.05 -1.97 -8.09
CA LYS A 117 11.70 -3.28 -7.95
C LYS A 117 10.98 -4.16 -6.93
N PRO A 118 11.02 -5.49 -7.10
CA PRO A 118 10.52 -6.41 -6.08
C PRO A 118 11.36 -6.31 -4.80
N ALA A 119 10.71 -6.06 -3.68
CA ALA A 119 11.33 -5.94 -2.36
C ALA A 119 11.18 -7.23 -1.55
N MET A 120 10.03 -7.92 -1.66
CA MET A 120 9.80 -9.21 -1.01
C MET A 120 8.64 -9.96 -1.66
N ASP A 121 8.61 -11.28 -1.48
CA ASP A 121 7.51 -12.12 -1.94
C ASP A 121 6.25 -11.88 -1.11
N LEU A 122 5.09 -11.84 -1.78
CA LEU A 122 3.80 -11.79 -1.13
C LEU A 122 3.23 -13.20 -0.99
N ASP A 123 3.29 -13.75 0.22
CA ASP A 123 2.74 -15.06 0.55
C ASP A 123 1.71 -14.99 1.69
N MET A 124 1.06 -16.12 1.97
CA MET A 124 0.08 -16.25 3.05
C MET A 124 0.69 -16.10 4.46
N LYS A 125 2.02 -16.18 4.60
CA LYS A 125 2.72 -16.03 5.89
C LYS A 125 3.02 -14.57 6.21
N VAL A 126 3.36 -13.80 5.18
CA VAL A 126 3.69 -12.38 5.25
C VAL A 126 2.42 -11.54 5.39
N ARG A 127 1.32 -11.93 4.74
CA ARG A 127 0.07 -11.14 4.77
C ARG A 127 -0.43 -10.77 6.18
N PRO A 128 -0.52 -11.67 7.17
CA PRO A 128 -1.01 -11.32 8.51
C PRO A 128 -0.06 -10.42 9.32
N VAL A 129 1.22 -10.36 8.94
CA VAL A 129 2.26 -9.62 9.68
C VAL A 129 2.66 -8.32 9.00
N ILE A 130 2.32 -8.15 7.71
CA ILE A 130 2.81 -7.05 6.89
C ILE A 130 2.43 -5.66 7.43
N ASP A 131 1.22 -5.53 7.98
CA ASP A 131 0.72 -4.27 8.53
C ASP A 131 1.54 -3.84 9.75
N ALA A 132 1.74 -4.75 10.69
CA ALA A 132 2.40 -4.50 11.97
C ALA A 132 3.93 -4.39 11.83
N ASP A 133 4.53 -5.27 11.04
CA ASP A 133 5.98 -5.43 11.01
C ASP A 133 6.64 -4.55 9.94
N TYR A 134 5.89 -4.12 8.91
CA TYR A 134 6.46 -3.38 7.78
C TYR A 134 5.75 -2.05 7.48
N LEU A 135 4.43 -2.06 7.21
CA LEU A 135 3.72 -0.85 6.78
C LEU A 135 3.71 0.24 7.85
N ILE A 136 3.34 -0.12 9.09
CA ILE A 136 3.29 0.84 10.20
C ILE A 136 4.70 1.38 10.52
N PRO A 137 5.75 0.55 10.72
CA PRO A 137 7.09 1.06 10.99
C PRO A 137 7.64 1.97 9.88
N LYS A 138 7.43 1.62 8.60
CA LYS A 138 7.86 2.46 7.46
C LYS A 138 7.12 3.79 7.44
N THR A 139 5.81 3.78 7.63
CA THR A 139 5.00 5.00 7.72
C THR A 139 5.46 5.90 8.87
N VAL A 140 5.71 5.32 10.05
CA VAL A 140 6.20 6.07 11.21
C VAL A 140 7.60 6.63 10.96
N ALA A 141 8.48 5.87 10.32
CA ALA A 141 9.84 6.32 9.98
C ALA A 141 9.79 7.52 9.02
N PHE A 142 8.95 7.48 7.99
CA PHE A 142 8.76 8.61 7.08
C PHE A 142 8.21 9.85 7.80
N ILE A 143 7.15 9.69 8.59
CA ILE A 143 6.56 10.80 9.35
C ILE A 143 7.60 11.45 10.27
N LYS A 144 8.40 10.64 10.98
CA LYS A 144 9.46 11.14 11.86
C LYS A 144 10.55 11.88 11.10
N LYS A 145 10.96 11.35 9.95
CA LYS A 145 11.97 11.98 9.08
C LYS A 145 11.49 13.35 8.61
N GLN A 146 10.29 13.42 8.02
CA GLN A 146 9.74 14.68 7.50
C GLN A 146 9.45 15.70 8.61
N ALA A 147 8.98 15.23 9.77
CA ALA A 147 8.78 16.09 10.94
C ALA A 147 10.10 16.66 11.49
N ALA A 148 11.20 15.91 11.43
CA ALA A 148 12.52 16.39 11.84
C ALA A 148 13.08 17.43 10.85
N GLU A 149 12.73 17.33 9.58
CA GLU A 149 13.10 18.27 8.51
C GLU A 149 12.15 19.49 8.44
N ASP A 150 11.10 19.56 9.30
CA ASP A 150 9.99 20.54 9.27
C ASP A 150 9.34 20.68 7.87
N LYS A 151 9.40 19.61 7.07
CA LYS A 151 8.84 19.55 5.73
C LYS A 151 7.38 19.09 5.79
N PRO A 152 6.43 19.76 5.12
CA PRO A 152 5.08 19.26 5.00
C PRO A 152 5.09 17.92 4.26
N PHE A 153 4.25 16.98 4.71
CA PHE A 153 4.25 15.62 4.16
C PHE A 153 2.83 15.09 3.96
N PHE A 154 2.71 14.18 2.99
CA PHE A 154 1.52 13.43 2.68
C PHE A 154 1.86 11.94 2.62
N VAL A 155 1.18 11.15 3.45
CA VAL A 155 1.32 9.69 3.44
C VAL A 155 -0.02 9.06 3.14
N TYR A 156 -0.04 8.21 2.11
CA TYR A 156 -1.15 7.32 1.86
C TYR A 156 -0.82 5.93 2.43
N LEU A 157 -1.59 5.49 3.43
CA LEU A 157 -1.43 4.19 4.06
C LEU A 157 -2.60 3.26 3.71
N GLY A 158 -2.35 2.30 2.83
CA GLY A 158 -3.29 1.28 2.39
C GLY A 158 -3.08 -0.05 3.10
N TYR A 159 -3.68 -0.21 4.29
CA TYR A 159 -3.60 -1.44 5.10
C TYR A 159 -3.97 -2.71 4.33
N SER A 160 -3.39 -3.85 4.73
CA SER A 160 -3.81 -5.17 4.23
C SER A 160 -5.04 -5.72 4.95
N GLU A 161 -5.21 -5.35 6.23
CA GLU A 161 -6.37 -5.69 7.05
C GLU A 161 -7.53 -4.71 6.81
N MET A 162 -8.06 -4.64 5.59
CA MET A 162 -9.45 -4.20 5.40
C MET A 162 -10.35 -5.38 5.73
N PRO A 163 -11.22 -5.31 6.75
CA PRO A 163 -11.78 -6.49 7.40
C PRO A 163 -12.67 -7.30 6.43
N PRO A 164 -12.37 -8.58 6.17
CA PRO A 164 -13.37 -9.56 5.78
C PRO A 164 -13.72 -10.41 7.01
N ARG A 165 -14.99 -10.82 7.13
CA ARG A 165 -15.53 -11.82 8.06
C ARG A 165 -14.52 -12.55 8.98
N SER A 166 -14.57 -12.21 10.26
CA SER A 166 -14.48 -13.10 11.44
C SER A 166 -13.35 -14.15 11.61
N SER A 167 -12.28 -14.21 10.82
CA SER A 167 -11.33 -15.33 10.95
C SER A 167 -9.82 -15.03 10.93
N VAL A 168 -9.38 -13.78 11.01
CA VAL A 168 -7.92 -13.51 11.10
C VAL A 168 -7.43 -13.64 12.54
N ILE A 169 -6.54 -14.60 12.76
CA ILE A 169 -5.89 -14.93 14.02
C ILE A 169 -4.94 -13.79 14.41
N ARG A 170 -5.09 -13.24 15.62
CA ARG A 170 -4.22 -12.18 16.15
C ARG A 170 -2.77 -12.67 16.30
N PRO A 171 -1.76 -11.90 15.86
CA PRO A 171 -0.36 -12.16 16.17
C PRO A 171 -0.10 -12.21 17.68
N SER A 172 0.85 -13.03 18.12
CA SER A 172 1.22 -13.21 19.53
C SER A 172 1.73 -11.93 20.21
N SER A 173 2.20 -10.94 19.45
CA SER A 173 2.56 -9.60 19.93
C SER A 173 1.37 -8.84 20.54
N ALA A 174 0.15 -9.07 20.05
CA ALA A 174 -1.07 -8.47 20.60
C ALA A 174 -1.45 -9.04 21.97
N ARG A 175 -0.94 -10.23 22.33
CA ARG A 175 -1.23 -10.88 23.62
C ARG A 175 -0.47 -10.22 24.79
N ARG A 176 0.62 -9.50 24.51
CA ARG A 176 1.44 -8.80 25.52
C ARG A 176 0.79 -7.50 26.03
N LEU A 177 -0.16 -6.93 25.30
CA LEU A 177 -0.90 -5.72 25.68
C LEU A 177 -2.17 -6.01 26.52
N SER A 178 -2.63 -7.28 26.53
CA SER A 178 -3.81 -7.70 27.32
C SER A 178 -3.57 -7.73 28.82
N ALA A 179 -2.30 -7.72 29.28
CA ALA A 179 -1.97 -7.74 30.70
C ALA A 179 -2.21 -6.39 31.42
N ALA A 180 -2.55 -5.33 30.67
CA ALA A 180 -2.80 -3.99 31.21
C ALA A 180 -4.29 -3.67 31.49
N GLY A 181 -5.18 -4.67 31.50
CA GLY A 181 -6.56 -4.49 32.00
C GLY A 181 -7.57 -3.84 31.04
N CYS A 182 -7.26 -3.71 29.75
CA CYS A 182 -8.23 -3.25 28.75
C CYS A 182 -8.97 -4.45 28.13
N ILE A 183 -10.20 -4.71 28.59
CA ILE A 183 -11.15 -5.58 27.89
C ILE A 183 -11.53 -4.88 26.56
N PRO A 184 -11.21 -5.43 25.37
CA PRO A 184 -11.44 -4.71 24.13
C PRO A 184 -12.74 -5.20 23.47
N THR A 185 -13.81 -4.44 23.64
CA THR A 185 -14.86 -4.37 22.62
C THR A 185 -14.27 -3.63 21.41
N VAL A 186 -14.19 -4.32 20.28
CA VAL A 186 -13.56 -3.85 19.04
C VAL A 186 -14.35 -2.65 18.50
N SER A 187 -13.73 -1.47 18.54
CA SER A 187 -14.25 -0.24 17.93
C SER A 187 -13.18 0.32 16.98
N PRO A 188 -13.55 0.77 15.75
CA PRO A 188 -12.66 1.43 14.81
C PRO A 188 -11.93 2.66 15.39
N ARG A 189 -12.35 3.15 16.57
CA ARG A 189 -11.65 4.19 17.33
C ARG A 189 -10.23 3.81 17.74
N TRP A 190 -9.90 2.54 17.99
CA TRP A 190 -8.59 2.18 18.57
C TRP A 190 -7.41 2.34 17.60
N THR A 191 -7.60 2.13 16.30
CA THR A 191 -6.51 2.27 15.31
C THR A 191 -6.16 3.73 15.05
N ILE A 192 -7.18 4.59 15.00
CA ILE A 192 -7.00 6.05 14.96
C ILE A 192 -6.30 6.53 16.23
N VAL A 193 -6.59 5.93 17.40
CA VAL A 193 -5.91 6.25 18.66
C VAL A 193 -4.42 5.91 18.61
N SER A 194 -3.97 4.86 17.94
CA SER A 194 -2.53 4.53 17.87
C SER A 194 -1.73 5.57 17.07
N VAL A 195 -2.27 6.03 15.93
CA VAL A 195 -1.68 7.14 15.16
C VAL A 195 -1.77 8.46 15.94
N ARG A 196 -2.88 8.71 16.64
CA ARG A 196 -3.08 9.91 17.45
C ARG A 196 -2.22 9.93 18.73
N CYS A 197 -1.94 8.77 19.33
CA CYS A 197 -1.03 8.60 20.47
C CYS A 197 0.43 8.80 20.07
N LEU A 198 0.83 8.40 18.85
CA LEU A 198 2.18 8.72 18.35
C LEU A 198 2.32 10.19 17.94
N MET A 199 1.24 10.82 17.45
CA MET A 199 1.21 12.27 17.20
C MET A 199 1.12 13.13 18.48
N ALA A 200 1.15 12.51 19.68
CA ALA A 200 1.08 13.19 20.98
C ALA A 200 2.34 14.01 21.34
N SER A 201 3.25 14.26 20.39
CA SER A 201 4.12 15.43 20.47
C SER A 201 3.28 16.65 20.08
N LYS A 202 2.93 17.49 21.06
CA LYS A 202 1.99 18.63 20.95
C LYS A 202 2.17 19.55 19.72
N LYS A 203 3.35 19.55 19.08
CA LYS A 203 3.66 20.34 17.88
C LYS A 203 3.14 19.74 16.57
N LEU A 204 3.04 18.42 16.45
CA LEU A 204 2.66 17.75 15.20
C LEU A 204 1.14 17.61 15.08
N ALA A 205 0.47 17.24 16.17
CA ALA A 205 -0.99 17.08 16.20
C ALA A 205 -1.79 18.36 15.85
N SER A 206 -1.21 19.56 16.04
CA SER A 206 -1.86 20.83 15.66
C SER A 206 -1.68 21.19 14.18
N LYS A 207 -0.74 20.55 13.48
CA LYS A 207 -0.41 20.84 12.07
C LYS A 207 -0.85 19.72 11.11
N THR A 208 -1.17 18.52 11.62
CA THR A 208 -1.50 17.36 10.79
C THR A 208 -3.00 17.03 10.86
N THR A 209 -3.67 17.07 9.70
CA THR A 209 -5.08 16.69 9.56
C THR A 209 -5.16 15.24 9.05
N PRO A 210 -5.57 14.26 9.87
CA PRO A 210 -5.88 12.94 9.36
C PRO A 210 -7.17 13.01 8.53
N SER A 211 -7.08 12.80 7.22
CA SER A 211 -8.24 12.65 6.34
C SER A 211 -8.69 11.19 6.30
N LEU A 212 -10.01 10.98 6.49
CA LEU A 212 -10.67 9.71 6.23
C LEU A 212 -11.21 9.76 4.80
N PHE A 213 -10.68 8.93 3.91
CA PHE A 213 -11.26 8.65 2.60
C PHE A 213 -11.49 7.15 2.47
#